data_AF-A0A1I7TBS2-F1
#
_entry.id   AF-A0A1I7TBS2-F1
#
_cell.length_a   1.000
_cell.length_b   1.000
_cell.length_c   1.000
_cell.angle_alpha   90.00
_cell.angle_beta   90.00
_cell.angle_gamma   90.00
#
_symmetry.space_group_name_H-M   'P 1'
#
loop_
_entity.id
_entity.type
_entity.pdbx_description
1 polymer ?
#
loop_
_entity_poly.entity_id
_entity_poly.type
_entity_poly.pdbx_seq_one_letter_code
_entity_poly.pdbx_strand_id
1 'polypeptide(L)'
;MAGAEPSSSGTFIIGGTTIGGANSKKPSDALSLDYCTFRVPYEDLNIRYRQGQKKLDLAAHLTSKAANLLTKKVHGSNEPISQDALRKNFDILLKQVQDAKEAFANSMDACIEYSDKISFRCDKLEEEFTDDERAANMEIDAERAEKSRFGRYIAWHLLRCGMIESAKRLIEELGLDGMMDVEIFERIYEVEQAIHARNTKPCIEWCEFNRSRLKRIGSRMEIVARQQDVVTFIEEGNVIDAVNYVKSYVTPITKKSLLEI
;
A
#
# COMPACT_ATOMS: atom_id res chain seq x y z
N MET A 1 49.68 19.41 -29.16
CA MET A 1 48.21 19.55 -29.18
C MET A 1 47.62 18.16 -29.02
N ALA A 2 47.40 17.75 -27.77
CA ALA A 2 46.88 16.44 -27.43
C ALA A 2 45.37 16.58 -27.22
N GLY A 3 44.58 15.80 -27.97
CA GLY A 3 43.13 15.77 -27.88
C GLY A 3 42.69 15.18 -26.55
N ALA A 4 41.82 15.90 -25.85
CA ALA A 4 41.12 15.43 -24.67
C ALA A 4 39.83 14.72 -25.11
N GLU A 5 39.72 13.43 -24.80
CA GLU A 5 38.45 12.71 -24.86
C GLU A 5 37.53 13.17 -23.72
N PRO A 6 36.22 13.38 -23.96
CA PRO A 6 35.29 13.70 -22.90
C PRO A 6 34.91 12.44 -22.13
N SER A 7 35.08 12.50 -20.81
CA SER A 7 34.66 11.50 -19.83
C SER A 7 33.19 11.12 -20.00
N SER A 8 32.92 9.83 -20.22
CA SER A 8 31.57 9.26 -20.30
C SER A 8 30.79 9.56 -19.01
N SER A 9 29.75 10.38 -19.16
CA SER A 9 28.70 10.60 -18.17
C SER A 9 28.08 9.28 -17.74
N GLY A 10 28.22 8.92 -16.46
CA GLY A 10 27.59 7.74 -15.88
C GLY A 10 26.07 7.85 -15.99
N THR A 11 25.49 7.04 -16.87
CA THR A 11 24.05 6.90 -17.03
C THR A 11 23.46 6.38 -15.72
N PHE A 12 22.76 7.24 -14.99
CA PHE A 12 21.96 6.84 -13.85
C PHE A 12 20.80 5.96 -14.36
N ILE A 13 20.93 4.64 -14.18
CA ILE A 13 19.84 3.72 -14.45
C ILE A 13 18.80 3.93 -13.34
N ILE A 14 17.75 4.67 -13.69
CA ILE A 14 16.52 4.73 -12.89
C ILE A 14 15.93 3.32 -12.92
N GLY A 15 16.17 2.57 -11.85
CA GLY A 15 15.52 1.28 -11.63
C GLY A 15 14.03 1.51 -11.41
N GLY A 16 13.27 1.55 -12.51
CA GLY A 16 11.82 1.51 -12.45
C GLY A 16 11.38 0.28 -11.65
N THR A 17 10.36 0.45 -10.80
CA THR A 17 9.78 -0.59 -9.94
C THR A 17 9.00 -1.66 -10.70
N THR A 18 9.33 -1.91 -11.96
CA THR A 18 8.88 -3.10 -12.66
C THR A 18 9.63 -4.29 -12.07
N ILE A 19 8.90 -5.14 -11.37
CA ILE A 19 9.34 -6.49 -11.07
C ILE A 19 9.75 -7.12 -12.43
N GLY A 20 10.98 -7.63 -12.53
CA GLY A 20 11.56 -8.13 -13.79
C GLY A 20 12.76 -7.36 -14.35
N GLY A 21 13.28 -6.33 -13.67
CA GLY A 21 14.52 -5.66 -14.08
C GLY A 21 15.75 -6.60 -14.14
N ALA A 22 16.79 -6.19 -14.86
CA ALA A 22 17.97 -6.99 -15.24
C ALA A 22 18.71 -7.74 -14.11
N ASN A 23 18.44 -7.41 -12.83
CA ASN A 23 19.01 -8.04 -11.65
C ASN A 23 18.04 -8.96 -10.87
N SER A 24 16.84 -9.27 -11.40
CA SER A 24 15.90 -10.19 -10.76
C SER A 24 16.39 -11.64 -10.89
N LYS A 25 16.81 -12.25 -9.77
CA LYS A 25 17.19 -13.68 -9.68
C LYS A 25 15.99 -14.65 -9.66
N LYS A 26 14.77 -14.12 -9.79
CA LYS A 26 13.57 -14.92 -9.98
C LYS A 26 13.18 -14.75 -11.45
N PRO A 27 12.81 -15.82 -12.17
CA PRO A 27 11.97 -15.68 -13.34
C PRO A 27 10.62 -15.20 -12.83
N SER A 28 10.54 -13.94 -12.41
CA SER A 28 9.27 -13.24 -12.40
C SER A 28 9.00 -13.03 -13.87
N ASP A 29 8.02 -13.77 -14.35
CA ASP A 29 7.41 -13.73 -15.67
C ASP A 29 7.56 -12.35 -16.30
N ALA A 30 7.68 -12.29 -17.62
CA ALA A 30 7.23 -11.10 -18.33
C ALA A 30 5.76 -10.90 -17.90
N LEU A 31 5.56 -10.08 -16.87
CA LEU A 31 4.30 -9.94 -16.15
C LEU A 31 3.28 -9.49 -17.19
N SER A 32 2.22 -10.27 -17.37
CA SER A 32 1.05 -9.81 -18.11
C SER A 32 0.76 -8.37 -17.67
N LEU A 33 0.47 -7.49 -18.62
CA LEU A 33 0.06 -6.10 -18.33
C LEU A 33 -1.16 -6.07 -17.38
N ASP A 34 -1.89 -7.17 -17.28
CA ASP A 34 -3.02 -7.38 -16.39
C ASP A 34 -2.61 -7.69 -14.95
N TYR A 35 -1.36 -8.05 -14.67
CA TYR A 35 -0.89 -8.23 -13.28
C TYR A 35 -1.06 -6.95 -12.46
N CYS A 36 -0.86 -5.78 -13.09
CA CYS A 36 -1.09 -4.48 -12.47
C CYS A 36 -2.53 -4.30 -12.00
N THR A 37 -3.49 -4.92 -12.70
CA THR A 37 -4.92 -4.91 -12.33
C THR A 37 -5.19 -5.65 -11.01
N PHE A 38 -4.37 -6.62 -10.60
CA PHE A 38 -4.65 -7.38 -9.36
C PHE A 38 -3.72 -7.06 -8.20
N ARG A 39 -2.55 -6.49 -8.49
CA ARG A 39 -1.50 -6.34 -7.48
C ARG A 39 -1.94 -5.53 -6.26
N VAL A 40 -2.49 -4.34 -6.48
CA VAL A 40 -2.93 -3.43 -5.42
C VAL A 40 -4.03 -4.05 -4.56
N PRO A 41 -5.19 -4.47 -5.12
CA PRO A 41 -6.27 -4.98 -4.28
C PRO A 41 -5.87 -6.25 -3.53
N TYR A 42 -5.00 -7.09 -4.11
CA TYR A 42 -4.44 -8.24 -3.39
C TYR A 42 -3.52 -7.83 -2.23
N GLU A 43 -2.63 -6.86 -2.45
CA GLU A 43 -1.74 -6.37 -1.41
C GLU A 43 -2.53 -5.75 -0.25
N ASP A 44 -3.59 -4.98 -0.55
CA ASP A 44 -4.47 -4.38 0.45
C ASP A 44 -5.28 -5.44 1.21
N LEU A 45 -5.85 -6.42 0.53
CA LEU A 45 -6.52 -7.56 1.16
C LEU A 45 -5.59 -8.25 2.17
N ASN A 46 -4.35 -8.54 1.77
CA ASN A 46 -3.38 -9.21 2.64
C ASN A 46 -3.00 -8.34 3.86
N ILE A 47 -2.87 -7.02 3.68
CA ILE A 47 -2.64 -6.09 4.79
C ILE A 47 -3.82 -6.12 5.76
N ARG A 48 -5.05 -5.99 5.26
CA ARG A 48 -6.27 -5.96 6.07
C ARG A 48 -6.48 -7.28 6.80
N TYR A 49 -6.29 -8.42 6.12
CA TYR A 49 -6.33 -9.75 6.72
C TYR A 49 -5.34 -9.89 7.89
N ARG A 50 -4.07 -9.51 7.70
CA ARG A 50 -3.05 -9.60 8.76
C ARG A 50 -3.33 -8.68 9.93
N GLN A 51 -3.86 -7.48 9.69
CA GLN A 51 -4.24 -6.55 10.75
C GLN A 51 -5.47 -7.05 11.51
N GLY A 52 -6.46 -7.58 10.78
CA GLY A 52 -7.65 -8.22 11.30
C GLY A 52 -7.33 -9.41 12.20
N GLN A 53 -6.48 -10.33 11.72
CA GLN A 53 -6.02 -11.48 12.49
C GLN A 53 -5.40 -11.06 13.84
N LYS A 54 -4.53 -10.05 13.85
CA LYS A 54 -3.93 -9.54 15.10
C LYS A 54 -4.97 -9.00 16.08
N LYS A 55 -5.99 -8.28 15.58
CA LYS A 55 -7.08 -7.76 16.43
C LYS A 55 -7.93 -8.90 17.00
N LEU A 56 -8.22 -9.90 16.17
CA LEU A 56 -8.97 -11.09 16.58
C LEU A 56 -8.22 -11.91 17.63
N ASP A 57 -6.93 -12.16 17.44
CA ASP A 57 -6.10 -12.89 18.41
C ASP A 57 -6.07 -12.16 19.77
N LEU A 58 -5.95 -10.83 19.74
CA LEU A 58 -6.02 -10.01 20.96
C LEU A 58 -7.38 -10.10 21.65
N ALA A 59 -8.47 -9.97 20.90
CA ALA A 59 -9.83 -10.03 21.43
C ALA A 59 -10.16 -11.42 22.01
N ALA A 60 -9.73 -12.49 21.33
CA ALA A 60 -9.84 -13.86 21.81
C ALA A 60 -9.06 -14.08 23.11
N HIS A 61 -7.83 -13.56 23.20
CA HIS A 61 -7.02 -13.63 24.41
C HIS A 61 -7.67 -12.88 25.59
N LEU A 62 -8.20 -11.67 25.38
CA LEU A 62 -8.87 -10.90 26.42
C LEU A 62 -10.18 -11.57 26.89
N THR A 63 -10.95 -12.13 25.96
CA THR A 63 -12.17 -12.90 26.26
C THR A 63 -11.84 -14.13 27.10
N SER A 64 -10.82 -14.92 26.69
CA SER A 64 -10.35 -16.08 27.45
C SER A 64 -9.89 -15.69 28.87
N LYS A 65 -9.15 -14.58 28.99
CA LYS A 65 -8.72 -14.06 30.30
C LYS A 65 -9.91 -13.70 31.19
N ALA A 66 -10.92 -13.01 30.67
CA ALA A 66 -12.12 -12.65 31.40
C ALA A 66 -12.91 -13.90 31.86
N ALA A 67 -13.07 -14.89 30.98
CA ALA A 67 -13.72 -16.16 31.30
C ALA A 67 -12.95 -16.93 32.39
N ASN A 68 -11.63 -17.01 32.27
CA ASN A 68 -10.79 -17.69 33.27
C ASN A 68 -10.84 -17.02 34.66
N LEU A 69 -10.98 -15.70 34.73
CA LEU A 69 -11.16 -14.99 36.00
C LEU A 69 -12.49 -15.37 36.67
N LEU A 70 -13.57 -15.51 35.88
CA LEU A 70 -14.85 -16.00 36.38
C LEU A 70 -14.73 -17.44 36.87
N THR A 71 -14.16 -18.33 36.06
CA THR A 71 -13.98 -19.74 36.43
C THR A 71 -13.16 -19.88 37.72
N LYS A 72 -12.06 -19.13 37.87
CA LYS A 72 -11.23 -19.16 39.09
C LYS A 72 -11.95 -18.64 40.33
N LYS A 73 -12.79 -17.61 40.19
CA LYS A 73 -13.55 -17.06 41.33
C LYS A 73 -14.69 -17.97 41.78
N VAL A 74 -15.27 -18.74 40.87
CA VAL A 74 -16.43 -19.61 41.15
C VAL A 74 -15.99 -21.03 41.54
N HIS A 75 -14.93 -21.55 40.92
CA HIS A 75 -14.48 -22.91 41.16
C HIS A 75 -13.73 -23.02 42.49
N GLY A 76 -14.22 -23.89 43.40
CA GLY A 76 -13.59 -24.15 44.70
C GLY A 76 -13.83 -23.08 45.77
N SER A 77 -14.76 -22.15 45.54
CA SER A 77 -15.14 -21.15 46.55
C SER A 77 -15.96 -21.79 47.67
N ASN A 78 -15.40 -21.82 48.88
CA ASN A 78 -16.12 -22.21 50.11
C ASN A 78 -16.81 -21.02 50.80
N GLU A 79 -16.59 -19.79 50.33
CA GLU A 79 -17.19 -18.58 50.86
C GLU A 79 -18.28 -18.03 49.93
N PRO A 80 -19.33 -17.37 50.48
CA PRO A 80 -20.35 -16.71 49.67
C PRO A 80 -19.74 -15.59 48.81
N ILE A 81 -19.88 -15.71 47.50
CA ILE A 81 -19.42 -14.68 46.55
C ILE A 81 -20.46 -13.57 46.49
N SER A 82 -20.04 -12.31 46.61
CA SER A 82 -20.91 -11.15 46.43
C SER A 82 -21.52 -11.15 45.02
N GLN A 83 -22.85 -11.03 44.95
CA GLN A 83 -23.60 -10.97 43.68
C GLN A 83 -23.13 -9.80 42.79
N ASP A 84 -22.80 -8.65 43.37
CA ASP A 84 -22.32 -7.48 42.65
C ASP A 84 -20.94 -7.71 42.02
N ALA A 85 -20.06 -8.43 42.73
CA ALA A 85 -18.75 -8.79 42.21
C ALA A 85 -18.85 -9.77 41.04
N LEU A 86 -19.82 -10.69 41.07
CA LEU A 86 -20.08 -11.64 39.99
C LEU A 86 -20.67 -10.94 38.77
N ARG A 87 -21.68 -10.07 38.97
CA ARG A 87 -22.27 -9.23 37.91
C ARG A 87 -21.22 -8.42 37.17
N LYS A 88 -20.35 -7.69 37.90
CA LYS A 88 -19.25 -6.91 37.29
C LYS A 88 -18.33 -7.75 36.41
N ASN A 89 -18.00 -8.99 36.80
CA ASN A 89 -17.14 -9.84 35.98
C ASN A 89 -17.87 -10.37 34.74
N PHE A 90 -19.17 -10.67 34.84
CA PHE A 90 -20.00 -10.99 33.67
C PHE A 90 -20.15 -9.81 32.72
N ASP A 91 -20.32 -8.59 33.24
CA ASP A 91 -20.36 -7.37 32.42
C ASP A 91 -19.05 -7.17 31.65
N ILE A 92 -17.90 -7.40 32.31
CA ILE A 92 -16.59 -7.38 31.67
C ILE A 92 -16.51 -8.44 30.57
N LEU A 93 -16.90 -9.69 30.84
CA LEU A 93 -16.87 -10.76 29.85
C LEU A 93 -17.80 -10.46 28.66
N LEU A 94 -19.02 -9.98 28.94
CA LEU A 94 -19.99 -9.60 27.92
C LEU A 94 -19.42 -8.51 27.01
N LYS A 95 -18.79 -7.48 27.61
CA LYS A 95 -18.10 -6.43 26.85
C LYS A 95 -16.97 -7.00 25.98
N GLN A 96 -16.12 -7.86 26.51
CA GLN A 96 -15.03 -8.47 25.72
C GLN A 96 -15.55 -9.29 24.54
N VAL A 97 -16.65 -10.03 24.73
CA VAL A 97 -17.31 -10.79 23.64
C VAL A 97 -17.92 -9.86 22.60
N GLN A 98 -18.54 -8.75 23.02
CA GLN A 98 -19.09 -7.75 22.10
C GLN A 98 -17.98 -7.07 21.29
N ASP A 99 -16.90 -6.63 21.94
CA ASP A 99 -15.74 -6.03 21.30
C ASP A 99 -15.08 -7.02 20.31
N ALA A 100 -15.00 -8.31 20.66
CA ALA A 100 -14.50 -9.36 19.78
C ALA A 100 -15.39 -9.58 18.55
N LYS A 101 -16.72 -9.59 18.75
CA LYS A 101 -17.70 -9.71 17.65
C LYS A 101 -17.59 -8.54 16.69
N GLU A 102 -17.48 -7.32 17.21
CA GLU A 102 -17.34 -6.10 16.40
C GLU A 102 -16.00 -6.10 15.63
N ALA A 103 -14.91 -6.47 16.30
CA ALA A 103 -13.60 -6.60 15.64
C ALA A 103 -13.62 -7.63 14.49
N PHE A 104 -14.34 -8.75 14.68
CA PHE A 104 -14.53 -9.76 13.64
C PHE A 104 -15.34 -9.24 12.46
N ALA A 105 -16.51 -8.64 12.71
CA ALA A 105 -17.36 -8.10 11.66
C ALA A 105 -16.60 -7.07 10.82
N ASN A 106 -15.98 -6.08 11.48
CA ASN A 106 -15.19 -5.05 10.80
C ASN A 106 -14.02 -5.62 9.98
N SER A 107 -13.36 -6.67 10.48
CA SER A 107 -12.29 -7.33 9.74
C SER A 107 -12.80 -8.11 8.54
N MET A 108 -13.96 -8.78 8.67
CA MET A 108 -14.56 -9.58 7.62
C MET A 108 -15.08 -8.69 6.49
N ASP A 109 -15.85 -7.65 6.83
CA ASP A 109 -16.39 -6.68 5.86
C ASP A 109 -15.26 -6.06 5.03
N ALA A 110 -14.17 -5.71 5.69
CA ALA A 110 -12.98 -5.15 5.03
C ALA A 110 -12.25 -6.14 4.10
N CYS A 111 -12.35 -7.45 4.35
CA CYS A 111 -11.80 -8.48 3.45
C CYS A 111 -12.75 -8.78 2.29
N ILE A 112 -14.07 -8.80 2.55
CA ILE A 112 -15.11 -8.98 1.53
C ILE A 112 -15.01 -7.87 0.50
N GLU A 113 -14.92 -6.60 0.92
CA GLU A 113 -14.80 -5.44 0.03
C GLU A 113 -13.69 -5.61 -1.04
N TYR A 114 -12.50 -6.09 -0.62
CA TYR A 114 -11.38 -6.28 -1.54
C TYR A 114 -11.47 -7.58 -2.33
N SER A 115 -12.12 -8.60 -1.77
CA SER A 115 -12.38 -9.84 -2.51
C SER A 115 -13.36 -9.56 -3.64
N ASP A 116 -14.42 -8.79 -3.40
CA ASP A 116 -15.39 -8.36 -4.40
C ASP A 116 -14.73 -7.51 -5.49
N LYS A 117 -13.81 -6.59 -5.12
CA LYS A 117 -13.01 -5.83 -6.09
C LYS A 117 -12.16 -6.74 -6.99
N ILE A 118 -11.55 -7.79 -6.42
CA ILE A 118 -10.75 -8.75 -7.20
C ILE A 118 -11.66 -9.57 -8.11
N SER A 119 -12.78 -10.10 -7.60
CA SER A 119 -13.75 -10.86 -8.37
C SER A 119 -14.31 -10.04 -9.54
N PHE A 120 -14.73 -8.80 -9.29
CA PHE A 120 -15.17 -7.88 -10.32
C PHE A 120 -14.13 -7.70 -11.44
N ARG A 121 -12.85 -7.53 -11.06
CA ARG A 121 -11.75 -7.42 -12.04
C ARG A 121 -11.53 -8.73 -12.81
N CYS A 122 -11.68 -9.88 -12.17
CA CYS A 122 -11.62 -11.18 -12.86
C CYS A 122 -12.73 -11.31 -13.89
N ASP A 123 -13.98 -11.04 -13.51
CA ASP A 123 -15.14 -11.14 -14.40
C ASP A 123 -14.98 -10.21 -15.62
N LYS A 124 -14.52 -8.98 -15.38
CA LYS A 124 -14.27 -7.99 -16.45
C LYS A 124 -13.13 -8.38 -17.38
N LEU A 125 -12.08 -9.00 -16.86
CA LEU A 125 -11.01 -9.51 -17.72
C LEU A 125 -11.45 -10.76 -18.48
N GLU A 126 -12.25 -11.63 -17.86
CA GLU A 126 -12.79 -12.80 -18.55
C GLU A 126 -13.57 -12.36 -19.79
N GLU A 127 -14.42 -11.34 -19.69
CA GLU A 127 -15.11 -10.70 -20.83
C GLU A 127 -14.14 -10.23 -21.96
N GLU A 128 -12.90 -9.83 -21.65
CA GLU A 128 -11.89 -9.41 -22.65
C GLU A 128 -11.20 -10.60 -23.33
N PHE A 129 -11.20 -11.78 -22.72
CA PHE A 129 -10.49 -12.99 -23.17
C PHE A 129 -11.42 -14.10 -23.67
N THR A 130 -12.74 -13.96 -23.55
CA THR A 130 -13.68 -14.94 -24.10
C THR A 130 -13.64 -14.89 -25.63
N ASP A 131 -12.73 -15.67 -26.22
CA ASP A 131 -12.78 -16.09 -27.61
C ASP A 131 -13.94 -17.09 -27.75
N ASP A 132 -15.16 -16.60 -27.79
CA ASP A 132 -16.28 -17.46 -28.06
C ASP A 132 -16.13 -17.92 -29.52
N GLU A 133 -15.68 -19.16 -29.75
CA GLU A 133 -15.65 -19.79 -31.08
C GLU A 133 -17.06 -19.81 -31.74
N ARG A 134 -18.11 -19.49 -30.95
CA ARG A 134 -19.50 -19.30 -31.38
C ARG A 134 -19.85 -17.85 -31.74
N ALA A 135 -19.00 -16.88 -31.43
CA ALA A 135 -19.11 -15.47 -31.82
C ALA A 135 -18.45 -15.17 -33.18
N ALA A 136 -18.53 -16.13 -34.12
CA ALA A 136 -18.24 -15.88 -35.53
C ALA A 136 -19.17 -14.82 -36.19
N ASN A 137 -20.12 -14.27 -35.43
CA ASN A 137 -20.96 -13.13 -35.79
C ASN A 137 -20.78 -12.01 -34.77
N MET A 138 -19.78 -11.12 -34.96
CA MET A 138 -19.82 -9.66 -34.76
C MET A 138 -18.40 -9.10 -34.55
N GLU A 139 -17.77 -8.65 -35.64
CA GLU A 139 -16.51 -7.86 -35.67
C GLU A 139 -16.50 -6.71 -34.63
N ILE A 140 -17.69 -6.16 -34.34
CA ILE A 140 -17.94 -5.07 -33.38
C ILE A 140 -17.61 -5.47 -31.93
N ASP A 141 -17.87 -6.71 -31.51
CA ASP A 141 -17.64 -7.14 -30.13
C ASP A 141 -16.15 -7.41 -29.88
N ALA A 142 -15.45 -7.97 -30.88
CA ALA A 142 -14.00 -8.10 -30.86
C ALA A 142 -13.29 -6.73 -30.82
N GLU A 143 -13.74 -5.78 -31.66
CA GLU A 143 -13.23 -4.41 -31.65
C GLU A 143 -13.46 -3.73 -30.29
N ARG A 144 -14.62 -3.95 -29.67
CA ARG A 144 -14.93 -3.40 -28.34
C ARG A 144 -14.01 -3.99 -27.26
N ALA A 145 -13.82 -5.31 -27.24
CA ALA A 145 -12.94 -5.97 -26.28
C ALA A 145 -11.48 -5.50 -26.45
N GLU A 146 -11.02 -5.39 -27.69
CA GLU A 146 -9.69 -4.88 -28.01
C GLU A 146 -9.52 -3.42 -27.55
N LYS A 147 -10.51 -2.57 -27.83
CA LYS A 147 -10.53 -1.17 -27.39
C LYS A 147 -10.53 -1.04 -25.87
N SER A 148 -11.29 -1.89 -25.16
CA SER A 148 -11.28 -1.94 -23.69
C SER A 148 -9.89 -2.29 -23.15
N ARG A 149 -9.30 -3.38 -23.65
CA ARG A 149 -7.98 -3.87 -23.24
C ARG A 149 -6.88 -2.83 -23.44
N PHE A 150 -6.80 -2.25 -24.64
CA PHE A 150 -5.78 -1.23 -24.93
C PHE A 150 -6.07 0.09 -24.21
N GLY A 151 -7.34 0.47 -24.09
CA GLY A 151 -7.75 1.62 -23.30
C GLY A 151 -7.29 1.53 -21.86
N ARG A 152 -7.44 0.36 -21.24
CA ARG A 152 -6.92 0.08 -19.89
C ARG A 152 -5.41 0.25 -19.83
N TYR A 153 -4.65 -0.27 -20.78
CA TYR A 153 -3.19 -0.10 -20.81
C TYR A 153 -2.74 1.35 -21.00
N ILE A 154 -3.44 2.10 -21.85
CA ILE A 154 -3.21 3.53 -22.04
C ILE A 154 -3.50 4.28 -20.74
N ALA A 155 -4.64 4.01 -20.08
CA ALA A 155 -4.98 4.64 -18.82
C ALA A 155 -3.93 4.36 -17.73
N TRP A 156 -3.45 3.12 -17.59
CA TRP A 156 -2.32 2.80 -16.70
C TRP A 156 -1.05 3.59 -17.03
N HIS A 157 -0.77 3.82 -18.30
CA HIS A 157 0.37 4.63 -18.71
C HIS A 157 0.18 6.10 -18.34
N LEU A 158 -0.99 6.67 -18.63
CA LEU A 158 -1.34 8.04 -18.27
C LEU A 158 -1.21 8.29 -16.76
N LEU A 159 -1.76 7.38 -15.94
CA LEU A 159 -1.64 7.44 -14.48
C LEU A 159 -0.18 7.44 -14.00
N ARG A 160 0.66 6.56 -14.58
CA ARG A 160 2.09 6.49 -14.24
C ARG A 160 2.89 7.72 -14.68
N CYS A 161 2.40 8.45 -15.67
CA CYS A 161 3.00 9.69 -16.16
C CYS A 161 2.43 10.93 -15.46
N GLY A 162 1.60 10.79 -14.43
CA GLY A 162 0.96 11.91 -13.74
C GLY A 162 -0.14 12.60 -14.56
N MET A 163 -0.55 12.03 -15.70
CA MET A 163 -1.68 12.54 -16.50
C MET A 163 -3.01 12.04 -15.92
N ILE A 164 -3.27 12.41 -14.66
CA ILE A 164 -4.38 11.90 -13.85
C ILE A 164 -5.74 12.20 -14.50
N GLU A 165 -5.99 13.46 -14.89
CA GLU A 165 -7.29 13.87 -15.44
C GLU A 165 -7.58 13.24 -16.80
N SER A 166 -6.55 13.11 -17.66
CA SER A 166 -6.68 12.40 -18.94
C SER A 166 -6.98 10.91 -18.73
N ALA A 167 -6.35 10.28 -17.73
CA ALA A 167 -6.64 8.91 -17.40
C ALA A 167 -8.07 8.72 -16.90
N LYS A 168 -8.54 9.56 -15.97
CA LYS A 168 -9.93 9.53 -15.46
C LYS A 168 -10.95 9.65 -16.58
N ARG A 169 -10.74 10.59 -17.51
CA ARG A 169 -11.63 10.76 -18.65
C ARG A 169 -11.67 9.53 -19.55
N LEU A 170 -10.52 8.91 -19.82
CA LEU A 170 -10.45 7.68 -20.60
C LEU A 170 -11.14 6.51 -19.89
N ILE A 171 -11.03 6.43 -18.55
CA ILE A 171 -11.69 5.42 -17.72
C ILE A 171 -13.21 5.53 -17.87
N GLU A 172 -13.74 6.74 -17.68
CA GLU A 172 -15.16 7.02 -17.77
C GLU A 172 -15.69 6.74 -19.18
N GLU A 173 -14.99 7.22 -20.22
CA GLU A 173 -15.40 7.04 -21.63
C GLU A 173 -15.42 5.57 -22.06
N LEU A 174 -14.60 4.71 -21.44
CA LEU A 174 -14.53 3.28 -21.74
C LEU A 174 -15.24 2.39 -20.72
N GLY A 175 -15.84 2.96 -19.68
CA GLY A 175 -16.51 2.20 -18.62
C GLY A 175 -15.57 1.29 -17.82
N LEU A 176 -14.33 1.75 -17.59
CA LEU A 176 -13.28 1.00 -16.88
C LEU A 176 -13.25 1.27 -15.37
N ASP A 177 -14.32 1.82 -14.81
CA ASP A 177 -14.43 2.11 -13.39
C ASP A 177 -14.21 0.85 -12.54
N GLY A 178 -13.42 0.98 -11.48
CA GLY A 178 -13.06 -0.14 -10.62
C GLY A 178 -11.98 -1.09 -11.17
N MET A 179 -11.59 -0.98 -12.44
CA MET A 179 -10.50 -1.78 -13.03
C MET A 179 -9.10 -1.29 -12.65
N MET A 180 -9.00 -0.08 -12.10
CA MET A 180 -7.74 0.59 -11.80
C MET A 180 -7.81 1.34 -10.47
N ASP A 181 -6.67 1.43 -9.79
CA ASP A 181 -6.54 2.03 -8.46
C ASP A 181 -6.09 3.50 -8.59
N VAL A 182 -6.96 4.34 -9.16
CA VAL A 182 -6.65 5.74 -9.53
C VAL A 182 -6.18 6.55 -8.33
N GLU A 183 -6.77 6.33 -7.16
CA GLU A 183 -6.51 7.09 -5.93
C GLU A 183 -5.06 6.94 -5.46
N ILE A 184 -4.42 5.80 -5.76
CA ILE A 184 -3.00 5.58 -5.45
C ILE A 184 -2.12 6.47 -6.31
N PHE A 185 -2.46 6.61 -7.59
CA PHE A 185 -1.72 7.46 -8.51
C PHE A 185 -1.94 8.94 -8.21
N GLU A 186 -3.15 9.33 -7.82
CA GLU A 186 -3.43 10.70 -7.34
C GLU A 186 -2.53 11.05 -6.16
N ARG A 187 -2.44 10.17 -5.16
CA ARG A 187 -1.60 10.41 -3.99
C ARG A 187 -0.11 10.50 -4.34
N ILE A 188 0.36 9.67 -5.28
CA ILE A 188 1.76 9.73 -5.74
C ILE A 188 2.01 11.02 -6.51
N TYR A 189 1.06 11.41 -7.36
CA TYR A 189 1.12 12.66 -8.12
C TYR A 189 1.13 13.88 -7.19
N GLU A 190 0.32 13.91 -6.14
CA GLU A 190 0.36 14.96 -5.11
C GLU A 190 1.75 15.09 -4.45
N VAL A 191 2.36 13.95 -4.11
CA VAL A 191 3.73 13.93 -3.56
C VAL A 191 4.74 14.46 -4.58
N GLU A 192 4.62 14.06 -5.84
CA GLU A 192 5.48 14.55 -6.93
C GLU A 192 5.35 16.06 -7.13
N GLN A 193 4.12 16.60 -7.17
CA GLN A 193 3.87 18.03 -7.30
C GLN A 193 4.43 18.81 -6.10
N ALA A 194 4.31 18.28 -4.88
CA ALA A 194 4.90 18.89 -3.70
C ALA A 194 6.43 18.96 -3.80
N ILE A 195 7.08 17.89 -4.28
CA ILE A 195 8.53 17.87 -4.49
C ILE A 195 8.94 18.91 -5.56
N HIS A 196 8.20 19.02 -6.66
CA HIS A 196 8.44 20.07 -7.67
C HIS A 196 8.28 21.48 -7.10
N ALA A 197 7.36 21.68 -6.16
CA ALA A 197 7.18 22.92 -5.41
C ALA A 197 8.20 23.10 -4.27
N ARG A 198 9.28 22.31 -4.22
CA ARG A 198 10.31 22.29 -3.17
C ARG A 198 9.77 22.01 -1.76
N ASN A 199 8.60 21.38 -1.66
CA ASN A 199 7.99 20.95 -0.41
C ASN A 199 8.14 19.43 -0.25
N THR A 200 9.08 19.01 0.58
CA THR A 200 9.38 17.59 0.82
C THR A 200 8.44 16.93 1.83
N LYS A 201 7.65 17.71 2.57
CA LYS A 201 6.86 17.22 3.71
C LYS A 201 5.93 16.06 3.33
N PRO A 202 5.13 16.13 2.23
CA PRO A 202 4.29 15.01 1.81
C PRO A 202 5.11 13.77 1.44
N CYS A 203 6.31 13.93 0.87
CA CYS A 203 7.21 12.82 0.57
C CYS A 203 7.71 12.13 1.84
N ILE A 204 8.09 12.91 2.87
CA ILE A 204 8.52 12.37 4.16
C ILE A 204 7.37 11.62 4.83
N GLU A 205 6.17 12.21 4.90
CA GLU A 205 4.98 11.54 5.46
C GLU A 205 4.65 10.24 4.71
N TRP A 206 4.76 10.23 3.39
CA TRP A 206 4.61 9.02 2.58
C TRP A 206 5.69 7.98 2.91
N CYS A 207 6.93 8.40 3.13
CA CYS A 207 8.02 7.51 3.54
C CYS A 207 7.74 6.87 4.91
N GLU A 208 7.23 7.64 5.87
CA GLU A 208 6.90 7.13 7.20
C GLU A 208 5.77 6.10 7.15
N PHE A 209 4.71 6.38 6.37
CA PHE A 209 3.62 5.45 6.14
C PHE A 209 4.10 4.12 5.53
N ASN A 210 5.08 4.19 4.62
CA ASN A 210 5.61 3.02 3.91
C ASN A 210 6.92 2.46 4.50
N ARG A 211 7.32 2.87 5.71
CA ARG A 211 8.67 2.63 6.28
C ARG A 211 9.11 1.16 6.21
N SER A 212 8.24 0.22 6.58
CA SER A 212 8.57 -1.22 6.57
C SER A 212 8.80 -1.77 5.16
N ARG A 213 8.04 -1.29 4.16
CA ARG A 213 8.21 -1.66 2.75
C ARG A 213 9.50 -1.05 2.19
N LEU A 214 9.72 0.23 2.46
CA LEU A 214 10.91 0.98 2.01
C LEU A 214 12.20 0.40 2.58
N LYS A 215 12.21 0.02 3.86
CA LYS A 215 13.35 -0.65 4.49
C LYS A 215 13.71 -1.96 3.77
N ARG A 216 12.71 -2.78 3.47
CA ARG A 216 12.90 -4.09 2.81
C ARG A 216 13.50 -3.98 1.42
N ILE A 217 13.25 -2.89 0.71
CA ILE A 217 13.83 -2.63 -0.62
C ILE A 217 15.09 -1.75 -0.57
N GLY A 218 15.57 -1.40 0.62
CA GLY A 218 16.74 -0.52 0.78
C GLY A 218 16.54 0.88 0.20
N SER A 219 15.33 1.42 0.24
CA SER A 219 15.04 2.72 -0.37
C SER A 219 15.75 3.86 0.35
N ARG A 220 16.37 4.74 -0.44
CA ARG A 220 17.02 5.98 0.02
C ARG A 220 16.11 7.19 -0.06
N MET A 221 14.82 7.02 -0.32
CA MET A 221 13.95 8.16 -0.62
C MET A 221 13.79 9.11 0.57
N GLU A 222 13.61 8.58 1.79
CA GLU A 222 13.50 9.41 3.00
C GLU A 222 14.77 10.25 3.24
N ILE A 223 15.95 9.64 3.06
CA ILE A 223 17.21 10.36 3.27
C ILE A 223 17.43 11.45 2.21
N VAL A 224 17.07 11.20 0.95
CA VAL A 224 17.16 12.18 -0.13
C VAL A 224 16.19 13.35 0.11
N ALA A 225 14.94 13.07 0.50
CA ALA A 225 13.97 14.11 0.84
C ALA A 225 14.46 15.01 1.99
N ARG A 226 15.01 14.40 3.05
CA ARG A 226 15.56 15.14 4.19
C ARG A 226 16.84 15.91 3.85
N GLN A 227 17.66 15.41 2.92
CA GLN A 227 18.81 16.17 2.41
C GLN A 227 18.36 17.41 1.63
N GLN A 228 17.26 17.30 0.88
CA GLN A 228 16.68 18.46 0.19
C GLN A 228 16.22 19.54 1.18
N ASP A 229 15.63 19.18 2.33
CA ASP A 229 15.31 20.16 3.39
C ASP A 229 16.54 20.89 3.90
N VAL A 230 17.65 20.17 4.09
CA VAL A 230 18.92 20.77 4.51
C VAL A 230 19.43 21.77 3.47
N VAL A 231 19.33 21.43 2.18
CA VAL A 231 19.67 22.36 1.09
C VAL A 231 18.78 23.60 1.16
N THR A 232 17.47 23.43 1.34
CA THR A 232 16.52 24.55 1.46
C THR A 232 16.89 25.47 2.64
N PHE A 233 17.18 24.93 3.82
CA PHE A 233 17.61 25.74 4.97
C PHE A 233 18.90 26.53 4.68
N ILE A 234 19.86 25.93 3.95
CA ILE A 234 21.11 26.60 3.59
C ILE A 234 20.85 27.72 2.57
N GLU A 235 20.01 27.47 1.55
CA GLU A 235 19.61 28.46 0.55
C GLU A 235 18.91 29.67 1.19
N GLU A 236 18.11 29.44 2.25
CA GLU A 236 17.46 30.49 3.03
C GLU A 236 18.40 31.21 4.02
N GLY A 237 19.67 30.79 4.11
CA GLY A 237 20.66 31.35 5.05
C GLY A 237 20.51 30.85 6.49
N ASN A 238 19.62 29.89 6.74
CA ASN A 238 19.34 29.33 8.05
C ASN A 238 20.25 28.12 8.38
N VAL A 239 21.54 28.39 8.50
CA VAL A 239 22.57 27.36 8.72
C VAL A 239 22.40 26.63 10.05
N ILE A 240 21.92 27.33 11.09
CA ILE A 240 21.74 26.75 12.42
C ILE A 240 20.63 25.69 12.39
N ASP A 241 19.50 25.98 11.76
CA ASP A 241 18.41 25.00 11.64
C ASP A 241 18.78 23.85 10.72
N ALA A 242 19.54 24.09 9.66
CA ALA A 242 20.11 23.03 8.83
C ALA A 242 20.93 22.04 9.67
N VAL A 243 21.85 22.54 10.53
CA VAL A 243 22.67 21.70 11.42
C VAL A 243 21.80 20.93 12.42
N ASN A 244 20.80 21.59 13.01
CA ASN A 244 19.88 20.95 13.96
C ASN A 244 19.04 19.86 13.28
N TYR A 245 18.60 20.09 12.04
CA TYR A 245 17.84 19.14 11.23
C TYR A 245 18.68 17.91 10.89
N VAL A 246 19.95 18.09 10.48
CA VAL A 246 20.88 16.99 10.20
C VAL A 246 21.10 16.11 11.43
N LYS A 247 21.29 16.72 12.61
CA LYS A 247 21.48 15.97 13.86
C LYS A 247 20.23 15.17 14.23
N SER A 248 19.05 15.76 14.03
CA SER A 248 17.78 15.18 14.44
C SER A 248 17.30 14.06 13.51
N TYR A 249 17.45 14.22 12.19
CA TYR A 249 16.79 13.33 11.23
C TYR A 249 17.74 12.59 10.29
N VAL A 250 18.80 13.24 9.80
CA VAL A 250 19.74 12.63 8.83
C VAL A 250 20.69 11.64 9.52
N THR A 251 21.35 12.08 10.60
CA THR A 251 22.36 11.29 11.31
C THR A 251 21.84 9.94 11.81
N PRO A 252 20.65 9.84 12.44
CA PRO A 252 20.11 8.57 12.90
C PRO A 252 19.85 7.58 11.76
N ILE A 253 19.35 8.06 10.62
CA ILE A 253 19.05 7.23 9.44
C ILE A 253 20.35 6.69 8.85
N THR A 254 21.36 7.54 8.66
CA THR A 254 22.64 7.11 8.09
C THR A 254 23.39 6.13 8.99
N LYS A 255 23.43 6.38 10.32
CA LYS A 255 24.03 5.43 11.27
C LYS A 255 23.35 4.07 11.23
N LYS A 256 22.02 4.04 11.16
CA LYS A 256 21.26 2.80 11.05
C LYS A 256 21.52 2.08 9.72
N SER A 257 21.60 2.81 8.62
CA SER A 257 21.92 2.25 7.30
C SER A 257 23.33 1.67 7.23
N LEU A 258 24.31 2.24 7.95
CA LEU A 258 25.69 1.73 8.01
C LEU A 258 25.85 0.50 8.91
N LEU A 259 24.94 0.28 9.86
CA LEU A 259 24.92 -0.90 10.74
C LEU A 259 24.16 -2.09 10.13
N GLU A 260 23.42 -1.87 9.04
CA GLU A 260 22.63 -2.89 8.34
C GLU A 260 23.32 -3.39 7.05
N ILE A 261 24.59 -3.00 6.82
CA ILE A 261 25.52 -3.52 5.78
C ILE A 261 26.55 -4.41 6.47
#